data_AF-A0A9W8A662-F1
#
_entry.id   AF-A0A9W8A662-F1
#
_cell.length_a   1.000
_cell.length_b   1.000
_cell.length_c   1.000
_cell.angle_alpha   90.00
_cell.angle_beta   90.00
_cell.angle_gamma   90.00
#
_symmetry.space_group_name_H-M   'P 1'
#
loop_
_entity.id
_entity.type
_entity.pdbx_description
1 polymer ?
#
loop_
_entity_poly.entity_id
_entity_poly.type
_entity_poly.pdbx_seq_one_letter_code
_entity_poly.pdbx_strand_id
1 'polypeptide(L)'
;MDGQLNELIEFLDNPRRDLTVHDAVRSLVNLSTKTSTLKYLQSEDIIKMVLSKITNPKCVTADLFCMLLSNMTKDEAIVSSLVKLEIPKNPNLCPSESALDQLTDVFIKGIDKGYNKDANFHFLSSVFADISMVPMGRVYFLSNSKTDGKAPLTKLIVFSEHPDTIRRGGVATAMKNVCFEKDRHLEILSEDSVNILPYLLLPLCGPEEYDIEKREVDPTIRRTLVEAILLLTTTLKGREYLRERKVYPILRETHKVEEDGETIDVIDRAVQVLMRDESKETLKEGEEEQPVAQKPKKVKVTEEEAMFEEV
;
A
#
# COMPACT_ATOMS: atom_id res chain seq x y z
N MET A 1 -25.65 1.61 24.54
CA MET A 1 -24.32 1.43 23.93
C MET A 1 -23.83 2.75 23.38
N ASP A 2 -24.63 3.43 22.58
CA ASP A 2 -24.28 4.71 21.95
C ASP A 2 -23.91 5.81 22.95
N GLY A 3 -24.60 5.93 24.08
CA GLY A 3 -24.25 6.89 25.14
C GLY A 3 -22.82 6.73 25.69
N GLN A 4 -22.38 5.49 25.93
CA GLN A 4 -21.01 5.21 26.40
C GLN A 4 -19.96 5.44 25.32
N LEU A 5 -20.30 5.21 24.05
CA LEU A 5 -19.41 5.52 22.92
C LEU A 5 -19.25 7.03 22.74
N ASN A 6 -20.34 7.81 22.86
CA ASN A 6 -20.27 9.27 22.84
C ASN A 6 -19.33 9.79 23.93
N GLU A 7 -19.49 9.33 25.17
CA GLU A 7 -18.60 9.72 26.28
C GLU A 7 -17.12 9.40 25.98
N LEU A 8 -16.85 8.20 25.43
CA LEU A 8 -15.49 7.83 25.05
C LEU A 8 -14.92 8.78 23.98
N ILE A 9 -15.70 9.14 22.96
CA ILE A 9 -15.27 10.07 21.91
C ILE A 9 -15.03 11.47 22.48
N GLU A 10 -15.91 11.96 23.36
CA GLU A 10 -15.73 13.26 24.03
C GLU A 10 -14.43 13.30 24.86
N PHE A 11 -14.06 12.18 25.48
CA PHE A 11 -12.78 12.09 26.20
C PHE A 11 -11.55 12.17 25.30
N LEU A 12 -11.64 11.77 24.02
CA LEU A 12 -10.50 11.84 23.09
C LEU A 12 -10.08 13.27 22.77
N ASP A 13 -11.01 14.22 22.87
CA ASP A 13 -10.75 15.63 22.58
C ASP A 13 -10.46 16.46 23.82
N ASN A 14 -10.35 15.82 25.00
CA ASN A 14 -10.09 16.51 26.25
C ASN A 14 -8.60 16.93 26.36
N PRO A 15 -8.28 18.23 26.32
CA PRO A 15 -6.89 18.71 26.25
C PRO A 15 -6.17 18.71 27.62
N ARG A 16 -6.84 18.31 28.70
CA ARG A 16 -6.32 18.45 30.08
C ARG A 16 -5.92 17.14 30.75
N ARG A 17 -6.11 15.98 30.09
CA ARG A 17 -5.91 14.66 30.74
C ARG A 17 -5.40 13.60 29.77
N ASP A 18 -4.09 13.56 29.55
CA ASP A 18 -3.43 12.56 28.68
C ASP A 18 -3.75 11.11 29.10
N LEU A 19 -3.83 10.84 30.40
CA LEU A 19 -4.25 9.54 30.94
C LEU A 19 -5.69 9.17 30.55
N THR A 20 -6.61 10.14 30.57
CA THR A 20 -8.01 9.91 30.19
C THR A 20 -8.13 9.66 28.68
N VAL A 21 -7.37 10.38 27.86
CA VAL A 21 -7.31 10.14 26.41
C VAL A 21 -6.74 8.75 26.12
N HIS A 22 -5.65 8.37 26.79
CA HIS A 22 -5.04 7.05 26.66
C HIS A 22 -6.02 5.91 26.97
N ASP A 23 -6.72 5.99 28.10
CA ASP A 23 -7.66 4.93 28.50
C ASP A 23 -8.90 4.88 27.61
N ALA A 24 -9.36 6.04 27.13
CA ALA A 24 -10.47 6.13 26.19
C ALA A 24 -10.11 5.51 24.83
N VAL A 25 -8.98 5.88 24.22
CA VAL A 25 -8.57 5.32 22.93
C VAL A 25 -8.28 3.83 23.05
N ARG A 26 -7.66 3.37 24.14
CA ARG A 26 -7.43 1.93 24.38
C ARG A 26 -8.74 1.15 24.49
N SER A 27 -9.74 1.73 25.15
CA SER A 27 -11.08 1.15 25.23
C SER A 27 -11.73 1.06 23.86
N LEU A 28 -11.60 2.10 23.03
CA LEU A 28 -12.11 2.11 21.67
C LEU A 28 -11.38 1.11 20.76
N VAL A 29 -10.07 0.93 20.90
CA VAL A 29 -9.31 -0.12 20.18
C VAL A 29 -9.94 -1.48 20.46
N ASN A 30 -10.22 -1.81 21.72
CA ASN A 30 -10.85 -3.09 22.07
C ASN A 30 -12.28 -3.21 21.53
N LEU A 31 -13.07 -2.14 21.58
CA LEU A 31 -14.47 -2.13 21.14
C LEU A 31 -14.62 -2.11 19.61
N SER A 32 -13.67 -1.52 18.89
CA SER A 32 -13.63 -1.41 17.42
C SER A 32 -13.50 -2.76 16.69
N THR A 33 -13.39 -3.86 17.43
CA THR A 33 -13.54 -5.23 16.90
C THR A 33 -15.00 -5.62 16.63
N LYS A 34 -15.97 -4.85 17.16
CA LYS A 34 -17.41 -5.10 17.02
C LYS A 34 -18.00 -4.25 15.90
N THR A 35 -18.81 -4.87 15.04
CA THR A 35 -19.49 -4.20 13.92
C THR A 35 -20.37 -3.03 14.36
N SER A 36 -21.03 -3.11 15.53
CA SER A 36 -21.85 -2.00 16.05
C SER A 36 -21.01 -0.76 16.38
N THR A 37 -19.81 -0.95 16.91
CA THR A 37 -18.86 0.14 17.18
C THR A 37 -18.32 0.71 15.88
N LEU A 38 -17.96 -0.14 14.91
CA LEU A 38 -17.48 0.33 13.60
C LEU A 38 -18.51 1.22 12.89
N LYS A 39 -19.79 0.84 12.89
CA LYS A 39 -20.87 1.68 12.35
C LYS A 39 -20.93 3.07 12.98
N TYR A 40 -20.71 3.15 14.30
CA TYR A 40 -20.68 4.42 15.00
C TYR A 40 -19.43 5.26 14.64
N LEU A 41 -18.29 4.60 14.42
CA LEU A 41 -17.02 5.24 14.02
C LEU A 41 -16.98 5.68 12.54
N GLN A 42 -18.00 5.40 11.74
CA GLN A 42 -18.11 5.85 10.34
C GLN A 42 -18.31 7.35 10.19
N SER A 43 -18.64 8.08 11.28
CA SER A 43 -18.80 9.53 11.25
C SER A 43 -17.53 10.22 10.77
N GLU A 44 -17.66 11.08 9.76
CA GLU A 44 -16.54 11.82 9.19
C GLU A 44 -15.81 12.68 10.23
N ASP A 45 -16.53 13.27 11.18
CA ASP A 45 -15.95 14.06 12.27
C ASP A 45 -15.07 13.20 13.19
N ILE A 46 -15.48 11.97 13.46
CA ILE A 46 -14.69 11.01 14.26
C ILE A 46 -13.43 10.62 13.48
N ILE A 47 -13.56 10.31 12.19
CA ILE A 47 -12.42 9.98 11.33
C ILE A 47 -11.43 11.15 11.30
N LYS A 48 -11.91 12.39 11.09
CA LYS A 48 -11.07 13.60 11.10
C LYS A 48 -10.38 13.81 12.45
N MET A 49 -11.08 13.58 13.56
CA MET A 49 -10.48 13.66 14.89
C MET A 49 -9.37 12.61 15.06
N VAL A 50 -9.60 11.35 14.70
CA VAL A 50 -8.57 10.28 14.76
C VAL A 50 -7.35 10.67 13.92
N LEU A 51 -7.56 11.14 12.69
CA LEU A 51 -6.48 11.59 11.81
C LEU A 51 -5.71 12.76 12.40
N SER A 52 -6.39 13.74 13.02
CA SER A 52 -5.73 14.88 13.66
C SER A 52 -4.81 14.46 14.82
N LYS A 53 -5.14 13.37 15.52
CA LYS A 53 -4.30 12.82 16.60
C LYS A 53 -3.10 12.07 16.04
N ILE A 54 -3.27 11.34 14.95
CA ILE A 54 -2.17 10.62 14.26
C ILE A 54 -1.18 11.63 13.66
N THR A 55 -1.66 12.66 12.99
CA THR A 55 -0.80 13.63 12.29
C THR A 55 -0.21 14.70 13.22
N ASN A 56 -0.56 14.72 14.52
CA ASN A 56 0.01 15.66 15.48
C ASN A 56 1.36 15.14 16.02
N PRO A 57 2.48 15.87 15.81
CA PRO A 57 3.81 15.42 16.22
C PRO A 57 4.02 15.40 17.74
N LYS A 58 3.09 15.96 18.52
CA LYS A 58 3.12 16.00 19.99
C LYS A 58 2.13 15.04 20.63
N CYS A 59 1.39 14.26 19.84
CA CYS A 59 0.40 13.33 20.37
C CYS A 59 1.10 12.08 20.91
N VAL A 60 1.17 11.97 22.24
CA VAL A 60 1.80 10.82 22.93
C VAL A 60 1.08 9.50 22.62
N THR A 61 -0.22 9.56 22.34
CA THR A 61 -1.06 8.38 22.06
C THR A 61 -1.23 8.10 20.58
N ALA A 62 -0.42 8.70 19.70
CA ALA A 62 -0.56 8.56 18.24
C ALA A 62 -0.56 7.09 17.78
N ASP A 63 0.30 6.24 18.34
CA ASP A 63 0.31 4.81 17.99
C ASP A 63 -1.00 4.08 18.38
N LEU A 64 -1.65 4.47 19.48
CA LEU A 64 -2.97 3.92 19.84
C LEU A 64 -4.05 4.36 18.86
N PHE A 65 -3.95 5.58 18.32
CA PHE A 65 -4.84 6.02 17.25
C PHE A 65 -4.56 5.30 15.93
N CYS A 66 -3.29 4.97 15.61
CA CYS A 66 -2.98 4.11 14.47
C CYS A 66 -3.58 2.70 14.65
N MET A 67 -3.50 2.13 15.86
CA MET A 67 -4.16 0.86 16.18
C MET A 67 -5.68 0.94 16.02
N LEU A 68 -6.30 2.01 16.51
CA LEU A 68 -7.73 2.23 16.37
C LEU A 68 -8.11 2.34 14.89
N LEU A 69 -7.37 3.14 14.12
CA LEU A 69 -7.60 3.30 12.69
C LEU A 69 -7.45 1.97 11.93
N SER A 70 -6.48 1.13 12.28
CA SER A 70 -6.30 -0.20 11.68
C SER A 70 -7.46 -1.16 11.94
N ASN A 71 -8.19 -0.99 13.04
CA ASN A 71 -9.44 -1.72 13.25
C ASN A 71 -10.59 -1.08 12.48
N MET A 72 -10.63 0.25 12.43
CA MET A 72 -11.65 1.00 11.68
C MET A 72 -11.61 0.66 10.17
N THR A 73 -10.44 0.52 9.58
CA THR A 73 -10.28 0.22 8.15
C THR A 73 -10.70 -1.19 7.72
N LYS A 74 -11.08 -2.05 8.66
CA LYS A 74 -11.76 -3.32 8.35
C LYS A 74 -13.18 -3.11 7.83
N ASP A 75 -13.75 -1.91 8.03
CA ASP A 75 -15.04 -1.50 7.49
C ASP A 75 -14.86 -0.76 6.15
N GLU A 76 -15.44 -1.31 5.08
CA GLU A 76 -15.30 -0.79 3.72
C GLU A 76 -15.83 0.64 3.55
N ALA A 77 -16.83 1.06 4.35
CA ALA A 77 -17.35 2.42 4.29
C ALA A 77 -16.32 3.42 4.83
N ILE A 78 -15.58 3.07 5.89
CA ILE A 78 -14.50 3.90 6.42
C ILE A 78 -13.36 4.00 5.41
N VAL A 79 -12.96 2.89 4.78
CA VAL A 79 -11.95 2.89 3.71
C VAL A 79 -12.37 3.82 2.57
N SER A 80 -13.61 3.69 2.10
CA SER A 80 -14.17 4.52 1.03
C SER A 80 -14.19 6.00 1.36
N SER A 81 -14.46 6.35 2.63
CA SER A 81 -14.39 7.72 3.12
C SER A 81 -12.95 8.22 3.14
N LEU A 82 -12.00 7.46 3.71
CA LEU A 82 -10.59 7.85 3.83
C LEU A 82 -9.93 8.17 2.48
N VAL A 83 -10.23 7.37 1.43
CA VAL A 83 -9.65 7.58 0.08
C VAL A 83 -10.01 8.95 -0.51
N LYS A 84 -11.15 9.54 -0.11
CA LYS A 84 -11.66 10.80 -0.64
C LYS A 84 -11.54 11.96 0.34
N LEU A 85 -11.16 11.67 1.59
CA LEU A 85 -11.23 12.63 2.67
C LEU A 85 -10.13 13.68 2.56
N GLU A 86 -10.53 14.95 2.66
CA GLU A 86 -9.62 16.07 2.80
C GLU A 86 -9.62 16.57 4.25
N ILE A 87 -8.42 16.82 4.78
CA ILE A 87 -8.15 17.34 6.11
C ILE A 87 -7.26 18.59 6.03
N PRO A 88 -7.29 19.48 7.02
CA PRO A 88 -6.44 20.67 7.02
C PRO A 88 -4.97 20.32 6.79
N LYS A 89 -4.30 21.09 5.92
CA LYS A 89 -2.86 20.93 5.67
C LYS A 89 -2.09 21.02 6.97
N ASN A 90 -1.09 20.16 7.13
CA ASN A 90 -0.11 20.27 8.18
C ASN A 90 1.24 20.62 7.54
N PRO A 91 1.66 21.89 7.51
CA PRO A 91 2.89 22.32 6.84
C PRO A 91 4.17 21.64 7.37
N ASN A 92 4.14 21.13 8.61
CA ASN A 92 5.27 20.41 9.19
C ASN A 92 5.31 18.93 8.76
N LEU A 93 4.24 18.43 8.14
CA LEU A 93 4.07 17.04 7.74
C LEU A 93 3.93 16.89 6.22
N CYS A 94 2.90 17.46 5.62
CA CYS A 94 2.55 17.22 4.23
C CYS A 94 1.83 18.47 3.66
N PRO A 95 2.19 18.94 2.45
CA PRO A 95 1.54 20.09 1.82
C PRO A 95 0.17 19.75 1.20
N SER A 96 -0.25 18.48 1.24
CA SER A 96 -1.53 17.99 0.69
C SER A 96 -2.66 18.06 1.72
N GLU A 97 -3.89 18.29 1.23
CA GLU A 97 -5.13 18.16 2.01
C GLU A 97 -5.62 16.71 2.04
N SER A 98 -5.14 15.84 1.16
CA SER A 98 -5.52 14.42 1.15
C SER A 98 -5.15 13.76 2.47
N ALA A 99 -6.14 13.17 3.15
CA ALA A 99 -5.92 12.39 4.36
C ALA A 99 -4.92 11.25 4.13
N LEU A 100 -5.01 10.57 2.98
CA LEU A 100 -4.08 9.50 2.64
C LEU A 100 -2.67 10.00 2.40
N ASP A 101 -2.49 11.16 1.76
CA ASP A 101 -1.15 11.73 1.59
C ASP A 101 -0.51 12.05 2.94
N GLN A 102 -1.28 12.63 3.88
CA GLN A 102 -0.78 12.91 5.23
C GLN A 102 -0.46 11.63 6.01
N LEU A 103 -1.28 10.58 5.88
CA LEU A 103 -1.02 9.27 6.49
C LEU A 103 0.25 8.62 5.90
N THR A 104 0.43 8.67 4.59
CA THR A 104 1.66 8.19 3.92
C THR A 104 2.88 8.93 4.44
N ASP A 105 2.82 10.26 4.49
CA ASP A 105 3.96 11.08 4.90
C ASP A 105 4.30 10.89 6.38
N VAL A 106 3.30 10.72 7.28
CA VAL A 106 3.59 10.46 8.70
C VAL A 106 4.15 9.07 8.92
N PHE A 107 3.70 8.08 8.15
CA PHE A 107 4.26 6.74 8.19
C PHE A 107 5.73 6.69 7.79
N ILE A 108 6.14 7.49 6.79
CA ILE A 108 7.51 7.59 6.31
C ILE A 108 8.37 8.41 7.27
N LYS A 109 7.91 9.61 7.65
CA LYS A 109 8.66 10.53 8.52
C LYS A 109 8.71 10.06 9.97
N GLY A 110 7.76 9.23 10.38
CA GLY A 110 7.64 8.70 11.74
C GLY A 110 8.61 7.56 12.08
N ILE A 111 9.39 7.10 11.11
CA ILE A 111 10.42 6.07 11.33
C ILE A 111 11.47 6.57 12.30
N ASP A 112 11.93 5.66 13.16
CA ASP A 112 12.91 5.94 14.22
C ASP A 112 12.53 7.17 15.04
N LYS A 113 11.22 7.38 15.22
CA LYS A 113 10.65 8.51 15.96
C LYS A 113 11.03 9.88 15.38
N GLY A 114 11.28 9.95 14.07
CA GLY A 114 11.72 11.16 13.37
C GLY A 114 10.70 12.29 13.35
N TYR A 115 9.40 11.95 13.35
CA TYR A 115 8.30 12.92 13.36
C TYR A 115 7.70 13.15 14.75
N ASN A 116 7.52 12.08 15.53
CA ASN A 116 6.94 12.09 16.86
C ASN A 116 7.82 11.22 17.78
N LYS A 117 8.27 11.77 18.90
CA LYS A 117 9.21 11.08 19.83
C LYS A 117 8.57 9.91 20.57
N ASP A 118 7.24 9.87 20.60
CA ASP A 118 6.44 8.91 21.34
C ASP A 118 5.75 7.88 20.43
N ALA A 119 5.93 7.94 19.11
CA ALA A 119 5.24 7.07 18.15
C ALA A 119 6.11 6.62 16.97
N ASN A 120 5.87 5.40 16.49
CA ASN A 120 6.58 4.81 15.34
C ASN A 120 5.66 4.47 14.15
N PHE A 121 4.34 4.59 14.33
CA PHE A 121 3.32 4.49 13.28
C PHE A 121 3.27 3.14 12.55
N HIS A 122 3.76 2.05 13.15
CA HIS A 122 3.81 0.73 12.50
C HIS A 122 2.42 0.27 12.01
N PHE A 123 1.37 0.46 12.81
CA PHE A 123 0.00 0.05 12.47
C PHE A 123 -0.60 0.75 11.25
N LEU A 124 -0.02 1.84 10.75
CA LEU A 124 -0.46 2.42 9.47
C LEU A 124 -0.17 1.50 8.29
N SER A 125 0.78 0.56 8.39
CA SER A 125 0.98 -0.46 7.34
C SER A 125 -0.26 -1.34 7.18
N SER A 126 -0.94 -1.70 8.28
CA SER A 126 -2.20 -2.44 8.26
C SER A 126 -3.33 -1.61 7.66
N VAL A 127 -3.37 -0.31 7.97
CA VAL A 127 -4.33 0.63 7.35
C VAL A 127 -4.14 0.67 5.82
N PHE A 128 -2.90 0.71 5.33
CA PHE A 128 -2.61 0.69 3.90
C PHE A 128 -2.94 -0.67 3.26
N ALA A 129 -2.70 -1.77 3.96
CA ALA A 129 -3.12 -3.10 3.54
C ALA A 129 -4.65 -3.15 3.33
N ASP A 130 -5.44 -2.66 4.28
CA ASP A 130 -6.90 -2.62 4.17
C ASP A 130 -7.37 -1.70 3.03
N ILE A 131 -6.79 -0.49 2.92
CA ILE A 131 -7.15 0.47 1.86
C ILE A 131 -6.84 -0.11 0.48
N SER A 132 -5.71 -0.80 0.31
CA SER A 132 -5.33 -1.41 -0.96
C SER A 132 -6.21 -2.60 -1.37
N MET A 133 -7.10 -3.10 -0.50
CA MET A 133 -8.05 -4.15 -0.90
C MET A 133 -9.12 -3.64 -1.89
N VAL A 134 -9.48 -2.36 -1.82
CA VAL A 134 -10.51 -1.77 -2.70
C VAL A 134 -9.88 -1.14 -3.95
N PRO A 135 -10.56 -1.17 -5.13
CA PRO A 135 -10.00 -0.67 -6.39
C PRO A 135 -9.50 0.78 -6.30
N MET A 136 -10.28 1.67 -5.70
CA MET A 136 -9.91 3.08 -5.56
C MET A 136 -8.68 3.30 -4.68
N GLY A 137 -8.45 2.43 -3.69
CA GLY A 137 -7.23 2.45 -2.88
C GLY A 137 -6.00 1.97 -3.66
N ARG A 138 -6.14 0.92 -4.48
CA ARG A 138 -5.05 0.49 -5.37
C ARG A 138 -4.65 1.57 -6.37
N VAL A 139 -5.65 2.22 -6.97
CA VAL A 139 -5.42 3.35 -7.88
C VAL A 139 -4.67 4.47 -7.15
N TYR A 140 -5.02 4.80 -5.91
CA TYR A 140 -4.26 5.77 -5.11
C TYR A 140 -2.79 5.37 -4.97
N PHE A 141 -2.49 4.12 -4.58
CA PHE A 141 -1.12 3.65 -4.38
C PHE A 141 -0.28 3.65 -5.66
N LEU A 142 -0.91 3.52 -6.84
CA LEU A 142 -0.26 3.50 -8.15
C LEU A 142 -0.29 4.86 -8.87
N SER A 143 -0.98 5.87 -8.36
CA SER A 143 -1.08 7.17 -9.03
C SER A 143 -0.05 8.14 -8.47
N ASN A 144 0.66 8.85 -9.36
CA ASN A 144 1.64 9.85 -8.95
C ASN A 144 1.00 10.93 -8.08
N SER A 145 1.58 11.17 -6.90
CA SER A 145 1.11 12.21 -6.01
C SER A 145 1.32 13.59 -6.63
N LYS A 146 0.41 14.52 -6.32
CA LYS A 146 0.51 15.92 -6.75
C LYS A 146 1.66 16.67 -6.07
N THR A 147 2.22 16.13 -4.98
CA THR A 147 3.23 16.79 -4.17
C THR A 147 4.65 16.54 -4.65
N ASP A 148 5.00 15.28 -4.92
CA ASP A 148 6.36 14.84 -5.27
C ASP A 148 6.44 14.12 -6.63
N GLY A 149 5.30 13.95 -7.31
CA GLY A 149 5.23 13.28 -8.61
C GLY A 149 5.47 11.77 -8.55
N LYS A 150 5.54 11.16 -7.36
CA LYS A 150 5.79 9.73 -7.18
C LYS A 150 4.55 9.02 -6.65
N ALA A 151 4.32 7.80 -7.10
CA ALA A 151 3.25 6.98 -6.58
C ALA A 151 3.50 6.63 -5.10
N PRO A 152 2.49 6.72 -4.20
CA PRO A 152 2.65 6.43 -2.78
C PRO A 152 3.30 5.07 -2.50
N LEU A 153 3.00 4.05 -3.31
CA LEU A 153 3.59 2.72 -3.18
C LEU A 153 5.12 2.74 -3.23
N THR A 154 5.73 3.55 -4.09
CA THR A 154 7.20 3.66 -4.20
C THR A 154 7.88 4.07 -2.90
N LYS A 155 7.14 4.78 -2.04
CA LYS A 155 7.60 5.22 -0.72
C LYS A 155 7.34 4.18 0.37
N LEU A 156 6.46 3.21 0.13
CA LEU A 156 6.12 2.14 1.06
C LEU A 156 7.00 0.89 0.87
N ILE A 157 7.29 0.49 -0.37
CA ILE A 157 7.97 -0.77 -0.69
C ILE A 157 9.35 -0.90 -0.04
N VAL A 158 10.02 0.21 0.25
CA VAL A 158 11.31 0.25 0.96
C VAL A 158 11.25 -0.33 2.38
N PHE A 159 10.05 -0.56 2.92
CA PHE A 159 9.84 -1.14 4.24
C PHE A 159 9.53 -2.65 4.20
N SER A 160 9.66 -3.31 3.05
CA SER A 160 9.47 -4.77 2.94
C SER A 160 10.43 -5.59 3.82
N GLU A 161 11.58 -5.00 4.20
CA GLU A 161 12.58 -5.61 5.09
C GLU A 161 12.69 -4.93 6.46
N HIS A 162 11.69 -4.12 6.84
CA HIS A 162 11.73 -3.38 8.09
C HIS A 162 11.76 -4.33 9.32
N PRO A 163 12.56 -4.06 10.39
CA PRO A 163 12.69 -4.97 11.55
C PRO A 163 11.39 -5.27 12.31
N ASP A 164 10.45 -4.33 12.32
CA ASP A 164 9.11 -4.52 12.89
C ASP A 164 8.17 -5.30 11.94
N THR A 165 7.64 -6.44 12.42
CA THR A 165 6.82 -7.39 11.64
C THR A 165 5.52 -6.78 11.14
N ILE A 166 4.88 -5.91 11.95
CA ILE A 166 3.62 -5.26 11.57
C ILE A 166 3.87 -4.36 10.36
N ARG A 167 4.94 -3.55 10.41
CA ARG A 167 5.31 -2.64 9.33
C ARG A 167 5.57 -3.39 8.03
N ARG A 168 6.48 -4.37 8.02
CA ARG A 168 6.81 -5.11 6.80
C ARG A 168 5.67 -6.01 6.30
N GLY A 169 4.90 -6.64 7.19
CA GLY A 169 3.76 -7.48 6.81
C GLY A 169 2.62 -6.68 6.16
N GLY A 170 2.29 -5.50 6.69
CA GLY A 170 1.29 -4.62 6.08
C GLY A 170 1.74 -4.08 4.73
N VAL A 171 3.02 -3.74 4.59
CA VAL A 171 3.62 -3.31 3.31
C VAL A 171 3.60 -4.44 2.28
N ALA A 172 4.01 -5.66 2.65
CA ALA A 172 3.93 -6.83 1.79
C ALA A 172 2.49 -7.10 1.31
N THR A 173 1.51 -6.93 2.21
CA THR A 173 0.09 -7.07 1.86
C THR A 173 -0.37 -5.99 0.88
N ALA A 174 0.03 -4.73 1.10
CA ALA A 174 -0.28 -3.65 0.17
C ALA A 174 0.35 -3.86 -1.21
N MET A 175 1.60 -4.33 -1.25
CA MET A 175 2.31 -4.74 -2.48
C MET A 175 1.58 -5.86 -3.22
N LYS A 176 1.10 -6.89 -2.51
CA LYS A 176 0.27 -7.93 -3.12
C LYS A 176 -1.02 -7.36 -3.69
N ASN A 177 -1.71 -6.54 -2.91
CA ASN A 177 -3.04 -6.06 -3.28
C ASN A 177 -3.00 -5.21 -4.54
N VAL A 178 -2.00 -4.33 -4.72
CA VAL A 178 -1.88 -3.54 -5.97
C VAL A 178 -1.67 -4.40 -7.22
N CYS A 179 -1.12 -5.62 -7.09
CA CYS A 179 -0.98 -6.57 -8.20
C CYS A 179 -2.32 -7.15 -8.67
N PHE A 180 -3.46 -6.79 -8.09
CA PHE A 180 -4.77 -7.07 -8.70
C PHE A 180 -5.09 -6.14 -9.89
N GLU A 181 -4.37 -5.03 -10.05
CA GLU A 181 -4.51 -4.11 -11.20
C GLU A 181 -3.72 -4.64 -12.42
N LYS A 182 -4.29 -5.66 -13.08
CA LYS A 182 -3.65 -6.36 -14.21
C LYS A 182 -3.15 -5.44 -15.31
N ASP A 183 -3.96 -4.46 -15.69
CA ASP A 183 -3.65 -3.50 -16.74
C ASP A 183 -2.45 -2.58 -16.38
N ARG A 184 -2.08 -2.54 -15.10
CA ARG A 184 -0.96 -1.75 -14.56
C ARG A 184 0.28 -2.59 -14.27
N HIS A 185 0.31 -3.89 -14.57
CA HIS A 185 1.45 -4.76 -14.25
C HIS A 185 2.78 -4.27 -14.82
N LEU A 186 2.79 -3.79 -16.07
CA LEU A 186 4.02 -3.24 -16.66
C LEU A 186 4.52 -2.01 -15.89
N GLU A 187 3.62 -1.16 -15.43
CA GLU A 187 3.99 0.02 -14.64
C GLU A 187 4.48 -0.38 -13.24
N ILE A 188 3.82 -1.36 -12.61
CA ILE A 188 4.22 -1.92 -11.32
C ILE A 188 5.63 -2.54 -11.40
N LEU A 189 5.96 -3.19 -12.52
CA LEU A 189 7.24 -3.85 -12.76
C LEU A 189 8.35 -2.90 -13.25
N SER A 190 8.00 -1.80 -13.92
CA SER A 190 8.94 -0.88 -14.56
C SER A 190 9.91 -0.23 -13.58
N GLU A 191 11.20 -0.21 -13.95
CA GLU A 191 12.26 0.47 -13.20
C GLU A 191 12.08 2.00 -13.15
N ASP A 192 11.39 2.59 -14.14
CA ASP A 192 11.12 4.02 -14.24
C ASP A 192 9.86 4.45 -13.44
N SER A 193 9.12 3.50 -12.88
CA SER A 193 7.91 3.75 -12.10
C SER A 193 7.99 3.13 -10.71
N VAL A 194 7.29 2.02 -10.44
CA VAL A 194 7.23 1.45 -9.09
C VAL A 194 8.45 0.61 -8.76
N ASN A 195 8.98 -0.12 -9.73
CA ASN A 195 10.08 -1.06 -9.55
C ASN A 195 9.84 -2.03 -8.38
N ILE A 196 8.68 -2.70 -8.35
CA ILE A 196 8.28 -3.52 -7.20
C ILE A 196 9.15 -4.77 -7.01
N LEU A 197 9.70 -5.31 -8.12
CA LEU A 197 10.23 -6.67 -8.17
C LEU A 197 11.40 -6.90 -7.20
N PRO A 198 12.42 -6.02 -7.09
CA PRO A 198 13.49 -6.20 -6.10
C PRO A 198 12.98 -6.34 -4.67
N TYR A 199 11.97 -5.55 -4.29
CA TYR A 199 11.40 -5.55 -2.94
C TYR A 199 10.54 -6.79 -2.64
N LEU A 200 10.05 -7.48 -3.67
CA LEU A 200 9.39 -8.78 -3.54
C LEU A 200 10.41 -9.92 -3.41
N LEU A 201 11.51 -9.86 -4.16
CA LEU A 201 12.48 -10.94 -4.24
C LEU A 201 13.48 -10.93 -3.09
N LEU A 202 13.96 -9.76 -2.69
CA LEU A 202 15.04 -9.65 -1.71
C LEU A 202 14.70 -10.34 -0.37
N PRO A 203 13.50 -10.19 0.22
CA PRO A 203 13.14 -10.91 1.44
C PRO A 203 13.00 -12.43 1.27
N LEU A 204 12.83 -12.89 0.02
CA LEU A 204 12.76 -14.32 -0.32
C LEU A 204 14.14 -14.90 -0.62
N CYS A 205 15.18 -14.09 -0.80
CA CYS A 205 16.51 -14.60 -1.02
C CYS A 205 17.12 -15.09 0.30
N GLY A 206 18.02 -16.08 0.21
CA GLY A 206 18.84 -16.56 1.32
C GLY A 206 20.34 -16.46 1.02
N PRO A 207 21.17 -17.01 1.90
CA PRO A 207 22.63 -17.04 1.72
C PRO A 207 23.06 -17.87 0.50
N GLU A 208 22.16 -18.66 -0.09
CA GLU A 208 22.42 -19.47 -1.27
C GLU A 208 22.52 -18.62 -2.55
N GLU A 209 21.77 -17.52 -2.61
CA GLU A 209 21.65 -16.68 -3.81
C GLU A 209 22.44 -15.37 -3.69
N TYR A 210 22.60 -14.82 -2.48
CA TYR A 210 23.29 -13.54 -2.23
C TYR A 210 24.05 -13.56 -0.89
N ASP A 211 25.01 -12.65 -0.72
CA ASP A 211 25.70 -12.40 0.56
C ASP A 211 24.79 -11.61 1.53
N ILE A 212 23.57 -12.11 1.73
CA ILE A 212 22.56 -11.55 2.64
C ILE A 212 22.39 -12.48 3.83
N GLU A 213 22.27 -11.89 5.02
CA GLU A 213 22.35 -12.69 6.24
C GLU A 213 21.11 -13.55 6.50
N LYS A 214 19.90 -13.09 6.14
CA LYS A 214 18.64 -13.78 6.52
C LYS A 214 17.49 -13.55 5.55
N ARG A 215 16.86 -14.65 5.16
CA ARG A 215 15.53 -14.73 4.54
C ARG A 215 14.46 -14.26 5.52
N GLU A 216 13.33 -13.74 5.03
CA GLU A 216 12.16 -13.41 5.86
C GLU A 216 11.76 -14.63 6.71
N VAL A 217 11.61 -14.42 8.02
CA VAL A 217 11.39 -15.47 9.00
C VAL A 217 9.91 -15.86 9.12
N ASP A 218 9.00 -14.94 8.84
CA ASP A 218 7.56 -15.17 8.92
C ASP A 218 7.03 -15.85 7.64
N PRO A 219 6.55 -17.10 7.71
CA PRO A 219 6.01 -17.81 6.54
C PRO A 219 4.81 -17.09 5.91
N THR A 220 4.00 -16.39 6.70
CA THR A 220 2.85 -15.65 6.16
C THR A 220 3.29 -14.49 5.28
N ILE A 221 4.37 -13.80 5.66
CA ILE A 221 4.96 -12.73 4.84
C ILE A 221 5.59 -13.32 3.59
N ARG A 222 6.38 -14.40 3.70
CA ARG A 222 6.94 -15.11 2.53
C ARG A 222 5.84 -15.50 1.53
N ARG A 223 4.78 -16.15 2.00
CA ARG A 223 3.61 -16.49 1.19
C ARG A 223 3.02 -15.27 0.50
N THR A 224 2.81 -14.17 1.24
CA THR A 224 2.24 -12.94 0.69
C THR A 224 3.09 -12.36 -0.45
N LEU A 225 4.42 -12.41 -0.33
CA LEU A 225 5.34 -11.96 -1.38
C LEU A 225 5.25 -12.87 -2.62
N VAL A 226 5.18 -14.19 -2.43
CA VAL A 226 5.02 -15.13 -3.55
C VAL A 226 3.63 -15.01 -4.19
N GLU A 227 2.58 -14.73 -3.42
CA GLU A 227 1.23 -14.42 -3.96
C GLU A 227 1.27 -13.17 -4.85
N ALA A 228 2.02 -12.13 -4.47
CA ALA A 228 2.21 -10.94 -5.30
C ALA A 228 2.91 -11.28 -6.63
N ILE A 229 3.95 -12.12 -6.59
CA ILE A 229 4.63 -12.61 -7.79
C ILE A 229 3.67 -13.43 -8.66
N LEU A 230 2.88 -14.33 -8.06
CA LEU A 230 1.88 -15.12 -8.77
C LEU A 230 0.82 -14.22 -9.44
N LEU A 231 0.36 -13.17 -8.79
CA LEU A 231 -0.54 -12.19 -9.41
C LEU A 231 0.10 -11.53 -10.63
N LEU A 232 1.37 -11.12 -10.55
CA LEU A 232 2.10 -10.55 -11.70
C LEU A 232 2.20 -11.53 -12.88
N THR A 233 2.12 -12.84 -12.65
CA THR A 233 2.08 -13.84 -13.73
C THR A 233 0.75 -13.93 -14.50
N THR A 234 -0.31 -13.22 -14.09
CA THR A 234 -1.61 -13.36 -14.78
C THR A 234 -1.60 -12.77 -16.19
N THR A 235 -0.76 -11.78 -16.44
CA THR A 235 -0.58 -11.16 -17.77
C THR A 235 0.59 -11.78 -18.50
N LEU A 236 0.52 -11.91 -19.84
CA LEU A 236 1.64 -12.42 -20.65
C LEU A 236 2.92 -11.61 -20.42
N LYS A 237 2.82 -10.29 -20.54
CA LYS A 237 3.95 -9.37 -20.38
C LYS A 237 4.59 -9.46 -18.99
N GLY A 238 3.77 -9.63 -17.96
CA GLY A 238 4.26 -9.89 -16.60
C GLY A 238 5.07 -11.19 -16.51
N ARG A 239 4.60 -12.29 -17.12
CA ARG A 239 5.37 -13.55 -17.17
C ARG A 239 6.68 -13.40 -17.91
N GLU A 240 6.67 -12.75 -19.07
CA GLU A 240 7.88 -12.48 -19.86
C GLU A 240 8.91 -11.69 -19.05
N TYR A 241 8.47 -10.61 -18.39
CA TYR A 241 9.33 -9.80 -17.53
C TYR A 241 9.95 -10.61 -16.38
N LEU A 242 9.14 -11.41 -15.68
CA LEU A 242 9.61 -12.24 -14.56
C LEU A 242 10.59 -13.34 -15.03
N ARG A 243 10.37 -13.92 -16.23
CA ARG A 243 11.30 -14.88 -16.85
C ARG A 243 12.63 -14.22 -17.22
N GLU A 244 12.59 -13.04 -17.85
CA GLU A 244 13.77 -12.26 -18.23
C GLU A 244 14.62 -11.91 -17.01
N ARG A 245 13.99 -11.55 -15.89
CA ARG A 245 14.64 -11.22 -14.61
C ARG A 245 15.02 -12.44 -13.77
N LYS A 246 14.89 -13.65 -14.30
CA LYS A 246 15.28 -14.91 -13.62
C LYS A 246 14.65 -15.06 -12.24
N VAL A 247 13.34 -14.85 -12.14
CA VAL A 247 12.58 -15.05 -10.89
C VAL A 247 12.48 -16.53 -10.50
N TYR A 248 12.38 -17.43 -11.49
CA TYR A 248 12.24 -18.88 -11.24
C TYR A 248 13.34 -19.47 -10.34
N PRO A 249 14.65 -19.23 -10.58
CA PRO A 249 15.72 -19.71 -9.70
C PRO A 249 15.52 -19.32 -8.22
N ILE A 250 15.11 -18.09 -7.93
CA ILE A 250 14.88 -17.61 -6.56
C ILE A 250 13.72 -18.38 -5.92
N LEU A 251 12.61 -18.55 -6.63
CA LEU A 251 11.46 -19.32 -6.13
C LEU A 251 11.82 -20.80 -5.91
N ARG A 252 12.65 -21.39 -6.78
CA ARG A 252 13.11 -22.78 -6.65
C ARG A 252 13.96 -22.98 -5.41
N GLU A 253 14.92 -22.10 -5.15
CA GLU A 253 15.74 -22.18 -3.94
C GLU A 253 14.90 -21.91 -2.68
N THR A 254 13.92 -20.99 -2.76
CA THR A 254 12.92 -20.79 -1.70
C THR A 254 12.14 -22.04 -1.39
N HIS A 255 11.64 -22.73 -2.42
CA HIS A 255 10.91 -23.98 -2.26
C HIS A 255 11.74 -25.07 -1.54
N LYS A 256 13.06 -25.13 -1.76
CA LYS A 256 13.90 -26.19 -1.17
C LYS A 256 14.02 -26.11 0.34
N VAL A 257 13.91 -24.91 0.91
CA VAL A 257 14.11 -24.65 2.34
C VAL A 257 12.80 -24.30 3.06
N GLU A 258 11.69 -24.19 2.33
CA GLU A 258 10.39 -23.88 2.92
C GLU A 258 9.79 -25.11 3.62
N GLU A 259 9.21 -24.87 4.80
CA GLU A 259 8.56 -25.90 5.62
C GLU A 259 7.05 -25.65 5.77
N ASP A 260 6.57 -24.43 5.52
CA ASP A 260 5.16 -24.09 5.58
C ASP A 260 4.39 -24.58 4.34
N GLY A 261 3.46 -25.51 4.53
CA GLY A 261 2.71 -26.15 3.44
C GLY A 261 1.90 -25.18 2.58
N GLU A 262 1.25 -24.18 3.19
CA GLU A 262 0.49 -23.18 2.44
C GLU A 262 1.41 -22.31 1.57
N THR A 263 2.62 -22.03 2.05
CA THR A 263 3.64 -21.28 1.29
C THR A 263 4.19 -22.13 0.13
N ILE A 264 4.48 -23.41 0.38
CA ILE A 264 4.91 -24.38 -0.66
C ILE A 264 3.90 -24.41 -1.82
N ASP A 265 2.61 -24.54 -1.51
CA ASP A 265 1.54 -24.59 -2.53
C ASP A 265 1.53 -23.34 -3.42
N VAL A 266 1.75 -22.16 -2.85
CA VAL A 266 1.80 -20.90 -3.61
C VAL A 266 3.06 -20.83 -4.47
N ILE A 267 4.21 -21.28 -3.97
CA ILE A 267 5.47 -21.34 -4.74
C ILE A 267 5.30 -22.29 -5.93
N ASP A 268 4.73 -23.48 -5.73
CA ASP A 268 4.48 -24.44 -6.80
C ASP A 268 3.62 -23.86 -7.90
N ARG A 269 2.53 -23.16 -7.53
CA ARG A 269 1.65 -22.49 -8.50
C ARG A 269 2.40 -21.42 -9.30
N ALA A 270 3.20 -20.58 -8.63
CA ALA A 270 3.99 -19.54 -9.29
C ALA A 270 5.01 -20.15 -10.27
N VAL A 271 5.72 -21.20 -9.85
CA VAL A 271 6.69 -21.93 -10.68
C VAL A 271 6.01 -22.58 -11.88
N GLN A 272 4.88 -23.26 -11.70
CA GLN A 272 4.14 -23.90 -12.79
C GLN A 272 3.74 -22.89 -13.87
N VAL A 273 3.26 -21.71 -13.47
CA VAL A 273 2.88 -20.67 -14.43
C VAL A 273 4.10 -20.08 -15.15
N LEU A 274 5.22 -19.86 -14.44
CA LEU A 274 6.45 -19.33 -15.04
C LEU A 274 7.13 -20.32 -16.00
N MET A 275 7.03 -21.62 -15.74
CA MET A 275 7.66 -22.67 -16.55
C MET A 275 6.82 -23.12 -17.75
N ARG A 276 5.52 -22.80 -17.77
CA ARG A 276 4.61 -23.21 -18.83
C ARG A 276 4.86 -22.41 -20.11
N ASP A 277 4.81 -23.10 -21.26
CA ASP A 277 4.81 -22.49 -22.59
C ASP A 277 3.50 -21.73 -22.85
N GLU A 278 3.61 -20.61 -23.56
CA GLU A 278 2.46 -19.80 -23.93
C GLU A 278 1.61 -20.47 -25.01
N SER A 279 0.28 -20.44 -24.83
CA SER A 279 -0.63 -20.97 -25.85
C SER A 279 -0.76 -19.99 -27.02
N LYS A 280 -1.15 -20.48 -28.20
CA LYS A 280 -1.41 -19.61 -29.37
C LYS A 280 -2.48 -18.56 -29.11
N GLU A 281 -3.45 -18.83 -28.24
CA GLU A 281 -4.51 -17.89 -27.86
C GLU A 281 -3.95 -16.79 -26.95
N THR A 282 -3.15 -17.18 -25.96
CA THR A 282 -2.48 -16.26 -25.02
C THR A 282 -1.53 -15.30 -25.72
N LEU A 283 -0.82 -15.77 -26.75
CA LEU A 283 0.06 -14.92 -27.57
C LEU A 283 -0.74 -13.86 -28.35
N LYS A 284 -1.93 -14.22 -28.85
CA LYS A 284 -2.81 -13.27 -29.56
C LYS A 284 -3.41 -12.22 -28.61
N GLU A 285 -3.86 -12.62 -27.43
CA GLU A 285 -4.36 -11.69 -26.41
C GLU A 285 -3.29 -10.65 -26.02
N GLY A 286 -2.03 -11.08 -25.86
CA GLY A 286 -0.93 -10.17 -25.56
C GLY A 286 -0.55 -9.20 -26.69
N GLU A 287 -0.82 -9.56 -27.94
CA GLU A 287 -0.68 -8.67 -29.11
C GLU A 287 -1.82 -7.63 -29.17
N GLU A 288 -3.03 -7.98 -28.73
CA GLU A 288 -4.20 -7.08 -28.68
C GLU A 288 -4.15 -6.09 -27.50
N GLU A 289 -3.49 -6.45 -26.38
CA GLU A 289 -3.20 -5.56 -25.24
C GLU A 289 -2.12 -4.50 -25.52
N GLN A 290 -1.69 -4.32 -26.77
CA GLN A 290 -0.87 -3.17 -27.14
C GLN A 290 -1.73 -1.90 -27.09
N PRO A 291 -1.34 -0.84 -26.36
CA PRO A 291 -1.95 0.45 -26.59
C PRO A 291 -1.65 0.80 -28.04
N VAL A 292 -2.70 0.94 -28.85
CA VAL A 292 -2.59 1.46 -30.21
C VAL A 292 -1.77 2.74 -30.10
N ALA A 293 -0.52 2.71 -30.58
CA ALA A 293 0.32 3.89 -30.63
C ALA A 293 -0.51 4.97 -31.33
N GLN A 294 -0.94 5.98 -30.58
CA GLN A 294 -1.66 7.11 -31.16
C GLN A 294 -0.70 7.74 -32.15
N LYS A 295 -0.89 7.43 -33.44
CA LYS A 295 -0.19 8.12 -34.52
C LYS A 295 -0.42 9.61 -34.27
N PRO A 296 0.64 10.45 -34.28
CA PRO A 296 0.46 11.88 -34.08
C PRO A 296 -0.57 12.36 -35.09
N LYS A 297 -1.68 12.92 -34.58
CA LYS A 297 -2.66 13.59 -35.43
C LYS A 297 -1.89 14.68 -36.17
N LYS A 298 -1.77 14.54 -37.49
CA LYS A 298 -1.37 15.65 -38.35
C LYS A 298 -2.38 16.77 -38.10
N VAL A 299 -1.98 17.77 -37.33
CA VAL A 299 -2.70 19.04 -37.26
C VAL A 299 -2.67 19.59 -38.68
N LYS A 300 -3.82 19.57 -39.36
CA LYS A 300 -4.01 20.38 -40.56
C LYS A 300 -4.02 21.81 -40.06
N VAL A 301 -2.91 22.52 -40.26
CA VAL A 301 -2.90 23.98 -40.19
C VAL A 301 -3.88 24.45 -41.25
N THR A 302 -5.01 25.01 -40.82
CA THR A 302 -5.95 25.69 -41.70
C THR A 302 -5.34 27.03 -42.10
N GLU A 303 -5.47 27.39 -43.37
CA GLU A 303 -4.86 28.59 -44.02
C GLU A 303 -5.34 29.95 -43.47
N GLU A 304 -6.01 30.00 -42.30
CA GLU A 304 -6.49 31.23 -41.67
C GLU A 304 -5.55 31.81 -40.59
N GLU A 305 -4.51 31.10 -40.16
CA GLU A 305 -3.56 31.59 -39.13
C GLU A 305 -2.27 32.22 -39.70
N ALA A 306 -2.15 32.37 -41.03
CA ALA A 306 -0.96 32.93 -41.68
C ALA A 306 -1.03 34.45 -41.99
N MET A 307 -2.01 35.19 -41.44
CA MET A 307 -2.26 36.60 -41.79
C MET A 307 -2.08 37.61 -40.65
N PHE A 308 -1.39 37.25 -39.56
CA PHE A 308 -1.07 38.19 -38.48
C PHE A 308 0.43 38.16 -38.10
N GLU A 309 1.31 38.23 -39.10
CA GLU A 309 2.65 38.78 -38.95
C GLU A 309 2.95 39.60 -40.22
N GLU A 310 2.45 40.84 -40.25
CA GLU A 310 3.00 41.99 -41.02
C GLU A 310 2.02 43.18 -40.93
N VAL A 311 2.02 43.90 -39.79
CA VAL A 311 1.96 45.39 -39.68
C VAL A 311 2.59 45.81 -38.37
#